data_AF-A0A9E3YXR7-F1
#
_entry.id   AF-A0A9E3YXR7-F1
#
_cell.length_a   1.000
_cell.length_b   1.000
_cell.length_c   1.000
_cell.angle_alpha   90.00
_cell.angle_beta   90.00
_cell.angle_gamma   90.00
#
_symmetry.space_group_name_H-M   'P 1'
#
loop_
_entity.id
_entity.type
_entity.pdbx_description
1 polymer ?
#
loop_
_entity_poly.entity_id
_entity_poly.type
_entity_poly.pdbx_seq_one_letter_code
_entity_poly.pdbx_strand_id
1 'polypeptide(L)'
;MKKPLSKADIREELDEEIERFLKQGGSVDEIPRGISGKNPGDPPIFLNRRLFIEPKAPRTLVPEVVAAIEARRKEKYRRKPEPKSRLPRQRRKIIYDDFGEPLRRVWTEE
;
A
#
# COMPACT_ATOMS: atom_id res chain seq x y z
N MET A 1 -5.59 -35.04 -10.15
CA MET A 1 -5.08 -33.66 -9.97
C MET A 1 -6.20 -32.82 -9.37
N LYS A 2 -5.94 -32.03 -8.31
CA LYS A 2 -6.96 -31.15 -7.72
C LYS A 2 -7.30 -30.04 -8.73
N LYS A 3 -8.59 -29.77 -8.96
CA LYS A 3 -9.05 -28.69 -9.84
C LYS A 3 -8.52 -27.36 -9.29
N PRO A 4 -7.96 -26.46 -10.12
CA PRO A 4 -7.61 -25.13 -9.67
C PRO A 4 -8.88 -24.36 -9.30
N LEU A 5 -8.88 -23.72 -8.12
CA LEU A 5 -9.96 -22.87 -7.65
C LEU A 5 -10.21 -21.73 -8.65
N SER A 6 -11.47 -21.55 -9.01
CA SER A 6 -11.93 -20.42 -9.83
C SER A 6 -12.17 -19.18 -8.96
N LYS A 7 -12.29 -18.01 -9.58
CA LYS A 7 -12.68 -16.79 -8.86
C LYS A 7 -14.10 -16.86 -8.28
N ALA A 8 -14.98 -17.67 -8.86
CA ALA A 8 -16.33 -17.87 -8.33
C ALA A 8 -16.26 -18.68 -7.04
N ASP A 9 -15.49 -19.76 -7.05
CA ASP A 9 -15.27 -20.64 -5.89
C ASP A 9 -14.71 -19.84 -4.69
N ILE A 10 -13.75 -18.93 -4.93
CA ILE A 10 -13.18 -18.06 -3.88
C ILE A 10 -14.21 -17.08 -3.30
N ARG A 11 -15.15 -16.60 -4.12
CA ARG A 11 -16.19 -15.67 -3.64
C ARG A 11 -17.21 -16.39 -2.77
N GLU A 12 -17.63 -17.57 -3.21
CA GLU A 12 -18.55 -18.42 -2.45
C GLU A 12 -17.97 -18.78 -1.08
N GLU A 13 -16.69 -19.15 -1.05
CA GLU A 13 -15.96 -19.39 0.20
C GLU A 13 -15.97 -18.16 1.13
N LEU A 14 -15.68 -16.96 0.60
CA LEU A 14 -15.67 -15.73 1.38
C LEU A 14 -17.07 -15.38 1.94
N ASP A 15 -18.11 -15.57 1.15
CA ASP A 15 -19.49 -15.31 1.56
C ASP A 15 -19.92 -16.25 2.68
N GLU A 16 -19.54 -17.54 2.61
CA GLU A 16 -19.77 -18.51 3.67
C GLU A 16 -19.06 -18.13 4.98
N GLU A 17 -17.82 -17.64 4.90
CA GLU A 17 -17.06 -17.19 6.08
C GLU A 17 -17.71 -15.98 6.75
N ILE A 18 -18.18 -15.02 5.94
CA ILE A 18 -18.91 -13.85 6.42
C ILE A 18 -20.21 -14.27 7.11
N GLU A 19 -21.00 -15.15 6.49
CA GLU A 19 -22.24 -15.64 7.08
C GLU A 19 -22.00 -16.38 8.40
N ARG A 20 -20.96 -17.23 8.45
CA ARG A 20 -20.57 -17.95 9.67
C ARG A 20 -20.22 -16.98 10.79
N PHE A 21 -19.44 -15.95 10.48
CA PHE A 21 -19.09 -14.88 11.42
C PHE A 21 -20.34 -14.15 11.95
N LEU A 22 -21.27 -13.78 11.07
CA LEU A 22 -22.50 -13.08 11.43
C LEU A 22 -23.46 -13.94 12.28
N LYS A 23 -23.54 -15.25 11.99
CA LYS A 23 -24.46 -16.17 12.69
C LYS A 23 -23.98 -16.56 14.08
N GLN A 24 -22.70 -16.92 14.23
CA GLN A 24 -22.15 -17.40 15.50
C GLN A 24 -21.57 -16.29 16.37
N GLY A 25 -21.22 -15.15 15.77
CA GLY A 25 -20.32 -14.18 16.39
C GLY A 25 -18.89 -14.72 16.39
N GLY A 26 -17.93 -13.91 15.94
CA GLY A 26 -16.52 -14.26 15.94
C GLY A 26 -15.64 -13.09 16.37
N SER A 27 -14.40 -13.38 16.75
CA SER A 27 -13.36 -12.36 16.91
C SER A 27 -12.62 -12.18 15.59
N VAL A 28 -12.42 -10.93 15.17
CA VAL A 28 -11.53 -10.61 14.05
C VAL A 28 -10.17 -10.27 14.62
N ASP A 29 -9.15 -11.02 14.22
CA ASP A 29 -7.77 -10.72 14.62
C ASP A 29 -7.27 -9.52 13.81
N GLU A 30 -6.87 -8.45 14.50
CA GLU A 30 -6.21 -7.31 13.88
C GLU A 30 -4.71 -7.61 13.74
N ILE A 31 -4.26 -7.86 12.50
CA ILE A 31 -2.84 -8.12 12.22
C ILE A 31 -2.11 -6.80 11.90
N PRO A 32 -1.03 -6.44 12.64
CA PRO A 32 -0.24 -5.26 12.35
C PRO A 32 0.30 -5.21 10.92
N ARG A 33 0.31 -4.01 10.35
CA ARG A 33 0.82 -3.78 8.99
C ARG A 33 2.28 -4.20 8.88
N GLY A 34 2.62 -4.87 7.78
CA GLY A 34 3.98 -5.31 7.48
C GLY A 34 4.33 -6.71 8.01
N ILE A 35 3.42 -7.35 8.75
CA ILE A 35 3.55 -8.75 9.10
C ILE A 35 3.13 -9.58 7.89
N SER A 36 4.06 -10.37 7.36
CA SER A 36 3.76 -11.36 6.33
C SER A 36 3.00 -12.53 6.97
N GLY A 37 1.98 -13.04 6.30
CA GLY A 37 1.27 -14.27 6.72
C GLY A 37 2.10 -15.55 6.58
N LYS A 38 3.39 -15.44 6.28
CA LYS A 38 4.34 -16.56 6.15
C LYS A 38 5.30 -16.55 7.33
N ASN A 39 5.45 -17.68 8.04
CA ASN A 39 6.44 -17.74 9.11
C ASN A 39 7.86 -17.67 8.53
N PRO A 40 8.81 -16.99 9.19
CA PRO A 40 10.18 -16.85 8.68
C PRO A 40 10.91 -18.19 8.49
N GLY A 41 10.56 -19.20 9.29
CA GLY A 41 11.12 -20.55 9.22
C GLY A 41 10.46 -21.46 8.16
N ASP A 42 9.33 -21.04 7.58
CA ASP A 42 8.67 -21.84 6.57
C ASP A 42 9.49 -21.85 5.28
N PRO A 43 9.60 -23.00 4.59
CA PRO A 43 10.31 -23.09 3.33
C PRO A 43 9.77 -22.03 2.35
N PRO A 44 10.62 -21.51 1.43
CA PRO A 44 10.16 -20.60 0.39
C PRO A 44 8.90 -21.19 -0.26
N ILE A 45 7.79 -20.46 -0.25
CA ILE A 45 6.65 -20.82 -1.08
C ILE A 45 7.12 -20.54 -2.50
N PHE A 46 7.68 -21.56 -3.15
CA PHE A 46 7.96 -21.49 -4.57
C PHE A 46 6.60 -21.43 -5.27
N LEU A 47 6.14 -20.20 -5.54
CA LEU A 47 5.05 -19.94 -6.46
C LEU A 47 5.52 -20.30 -7.87
N ASN A 48 5.72 -21.58 -8.13
CA ASN A 48 5.87 -22.14 -9.48
C ASN A 48 4.55 -22.03 -10.27
N ARG A 49 3.48 -21.57 -9.61
CA ARG A 49 2.23 -21.22 -10.24
C ARG A 49 2.38 -19.88 -10.95
N ARG A 50 2.41 -19.92 -12.28
CA ARG A 50 2.16 -18.72 -13.10
C ARG A 50 0.79 -18.16 -12.68
N LEU A 51 0.79 -17.00 -12.03
CA LEU A 51 -0.43 -16.39 -11.48
C LEU A 51 -1.38 -15.85 -12.56
N PHE A 52 -0.92 -15.81 -13.81
CA PHE A 52 -1.66 -15.31 -14.97
C PHE A 52 -1.37 -16.21 -16.18
N ILE A 53 -1.95 -17.42 -16.17
CA ILE A 53 -1.86 -18.36 -17.30
C ILE A 53 -2.80 -17.95 -18.44
N GLU A 54 -3.85 -17.20 -18.12
CA GLU A 54 -4.86 -16.78 -19.08
C GLU A 54 -4.29 -15.81 -20.14
N PRO A 55 -4.71 -15.93 -21.41
CA PRO A 55 -4.38 -14.95 -22.42
C PRO A 55 -4.95 -13.58 -22.02
N LYS A 56 -4.23 -12.51 -22.37
CA LYS A 56 -4.65 -11.14 -22.06
C LYS A 56 -6.05 -10.90 -22.61
N ALA A 57 -7.00 -10.60 -21.71
CA ALA A 57 -8.35 -10.25 -22.11
C ALA A 57 -8.35 -9.04 -23.07
N PRO A 58 -9.22 -9.03 -24.10
CA PRO A 58 -9.39 -7.87 -24.96
C PRO A 58 -9.87 -6.69 -24.11
N ARG A 59 -9.29 -5.51 -24.34
CA ARG A 59 -9.66 -4.28 -23.65
C ARG A 59 -10.29 -3.33 -24.63
N THR A 60 -11.42 -2.75 -24.24
CA THR A 60 -12.02 -1.63 -24.97
C THR A 60 -11.25 -0.37 -24.63
N LEU A 61 -10.65 0.27 -25.63
CA LEU A 61 -10.02 1.57 -25.44
C LEU A 61 -11.09 2.64 -25.25
N VAL A 62 -10.99 3.41 -24.17
CA VAL A 62 -11.92 4.50 -23.87
C VAL A 62 -11.12 5.81 -23.74
N PRO A 63 -10.64 6.36 -24.87
CA PRO A 63 -9.71 7.50 -24.86
C PRO A 63 -10.34 8.76 -24.25
N GLU A 64 -11.63 8.98 -24.45
CA GLU A 64 -12.35 10.15 -23.91
C GLU A 64 -12.37 10.17 -22.38
N VAL A 65 -12.62 9.01 -21.75
CA VAL A 65 -12.60 8.87 -20.28
C VAL A 65 -11.19 9.06 -19.73
N VAL A 66 -10.18 8.53 -20.41
CA VAL A 66 -8.77 8.75 -20.05
C VAL A 66 -8.42 10.24 -20.11
N ALA A 67 -8.80 10.91 -21.20
CA ALA A 67 -8.59 12.34 -21.37
C ALA A 67 -9.29 13.16 -20.27
N ALA A 68 -10.52 12.82 -19.90
CA ALA A 68 -11.25 13.46 -18.81
C ALA A 68 -10.56 13.28 -17.45
N ILE A 69 -10.04 12.07 -17.15
CA ILE A 69 -9.27 11.80 -15.92
C ILE A 69 -7.99 12.63 -15.89
N GLU A 70 -7.28 12.72 -17.01
CA GLU A 70 -6.05 13.50 -17.11
C GLU A 70 -6.31 15.00 -16.96
N ALA A 71 -7.35 15.54 -17.58
CA ALA A 71 -7.76 16.94 -17.42
C ALA A 71 -8.01 17.27 -15.94
N ARG A 72 -8.82 16.46 -15.25
CA ARG A 72 -9.09 16.60 -13.82
C ARG A 72 -7.81 16.52 -12.96
N ARG A 73 -6.87 15.63 -13.31
CA ARG A 73 -5.56 15.55 -12.62
C ARG A 73 -4.76 16.83 -12.82
N LYS A 74 -4.66 17.33 -14.06
CA LYS A 74 -3.95 18.59 -14.38
C LYS A 74 -4.53 19.77 -13.60
N GLU A 75 -5.85 19.86 -13.48
CA GLU A 75 -6.52 20.88 -12.66
C GLU A 75 -6.15 20.77 -11.17
N LYS A 76 -6.07 19.55 -10.63
CA LYS A 76 -5.65 19.32 -9.24
C LYS A 76 -4.22 19.81 -8.98
N TYR A 77 -3.32 19.62 -9.95
CA TYR A 77 -1.91 20.06 -9.84
C TYR A 77 -1.69 21.53 -10.20
N ARG A 78 -2.65 22.21 -10.84
CA ARG A 78 -2.60 23.66 -11.09
C ARG A 78 -2.68 24.49 -9.81
N ARG A 79 -3.34 23.97 -8.78
CA ARG A 79 -3.32 24.57 -7.45
C ARG A 79 -1.95 24.31 -6.84
N LYS A 80 -1.04 25.30 -6.94
CA LYS A 80 0.14 25.33 -6.07
C LYS A 80 -0.39 25.23 -4.64
N PRO A 81 0.11 24.30 -3.80
CA PRO A 81 -0.24 24.35 -2.39
C PRO A 81 0.13 25.74 -1.90
N GLU A 82 -0.84 26.47 -1.36
CA GLU A 82 -0.51 27.66 -0.58
C GLU A 82 0.51 27.22 0.48
N PRO A 83 1.58 28.00 0.69
CA PRO A 83 2.53 27.66 1.73
C PRO A 83 1.75 27.58 3.05
N LYS A 84 1.52 26.36 3.53
CA LYS A 84 0.96 26.12 4.86
C LYS A 84 1.79 26.98 5.82
N SER A 85 1.10 27.79 6.60
CA SER A 85 1.67 28.70 7.59
C SER A 85 2.88 28.08 8.26
N ARG A 86 3.95 28.88 8.38
CA ARG A 86 5.26 28.56 8.96
C ARG A 86 5.14 27.99 10.38
N LEU A 87 4.72 26.74 10.52
CA LEU A 87 5.05 25.96 11.70
C LEU A 87 6.58 25.91 11.78
N PRO A 88 7.17 26.16 12.97
CA PRO A 88 8.62 26.15 13.14
C PRO A 88 9.14 24.82 12.63
N ARG A 89 9.92 24.85 11.55
CA ARG A 89 10.45 23.63 10.95
C ARG A 89 11.59 23.17 11.83
N GLN A 90 11.46 22.01 12.46
CA GLN A 90 12.60 21.38 13.12
C GLN A 90 13.71 21.12 12.09
N ARG A 91 14.87 21.75 12.27
CA ARG A 91 16.05 21.57 11.41
C ARG A 91 17.14 20.85 12.19
N ARG A 92 17.88 19.96 11.51
CA ARG A 92 19.07 19.33 12.06
C ARG A 92 20.24 20.31 11.98
N LYS A 93 20.73 20.78 13.12
CA LYS A 93 21.97 21.56 13.23
C LYS A 93 23.10 20.66 13.69
N ILE A 94 24.24 20.72 12.99
CA ILE A 94 25.48 20.06 13.44
C ILE A 94 26.14 21.01 14.43
N ILE A 95 26.49 20.49 15.60
CA ILE A 95 27.36 21.18 16.56
C ILE A 95 28.79 20.82 16.20
N TYR A 96 29.64 21.84 16.10
CA TYR A 96 31.06 21.72 15.81
C TYR A 96 31.85 22.01 17.08
N ASP A 97 32.97 21.32 17.27
CA ASP A 97 33.95 21.60 18.32
C ASP A 97 34.80 22.83 18.00
N ASP A 98 35.65 23.28 18.93
CA ASP A 98 36.54 24.44 18.80
C ASP A 98 37.53 24.30 17.61
N PHE A 99 37.76 23.06 17.15
CA PHE A 99 38.56 22.73 15.97
C PHE A 99 37.74 22.54 14.67
N GLY A 100 36.42 22.74 14.71
CA GLY A 100 35.53 22.61 13.53
C GLY A 100 35.12 21.19 13.18
N GLU A 101 35.40 20.20 14.04
CA GLU A 101 34.99 18.82 13.85
C GLU A 101 33.51 18.61 14.24
N PRO A 102 32.71 17.85 13.48
CA PRO A 102 31.29 17.65 13.76
C PRO A 102 31.09 16.70 14.95
N LEU A 103 30.58 17.22 16.07
CA LEU A 103 30.42 16.47 17.32
C LEU A 103 29.09 15.70 17.38
N ARG A 104 27.97 16.37 17.09
CA ARG A 104 26.62 15.76 17.09
C ARG A 104 25.58 16.55 16.30
N ARG A 105 24.50 15.87 15.91
CA ARG A 105 23.33 16.49 15.26
C ARG A 105 22.21 16.69 16.28
N VAL A 106 21.76 17.93 16.45
CA VAL A 106 20.62 18.28 17.30
C VAL A 106 19.46 18.79 16.45
N TRP A 107 18.23 18.53 16.88
CA TRP A 107 17.04 19.13 16.30
C TRP A 107 16.79 20.48 16.97
N THR A 108 16.66 21.55 16.19
CA THR A 108 16.34 22.91 16.64
C THR A 108 15.05 23.37 15.97
N GLU A 109 14.18 24.00 16.75
CA GLU A 109 13.02 24.76 16.26
C GLU A 109 13.46 26.20 15.98
N GLU A 110 13.10 26.72 14.80
CA GLU A 110 13.35 28.11 14.37
C GLU A 110 12.07 28.92 14.44
#